data_AF-A0A440K638-F1
#
_entry.id   AF-A0A440K638-F1
#
_cell.length_a   1.000
_cell.length_b   1.000
_cell.length_c   1.000
_cell.angle_alpha   90.00
_cell.angle_beta   90.00
_cell.angle_gamma   90.00
#
_symmetry.space_group_name_H-M   'P 1'
#
loop_
_entity.id
_entity.type
_entity.pdbx_description
1 polymer ?
#
loop_
_entity_poly.entity_id
_entity_poly.type
_entity_poly.pdbx_seq_one_letter_code
_entity_poly.pdbx_strand_id
1 'polypeptide(L)'
;MATVGGNLFAPAPYGDFTVALLALDATVNIDDGELPIETFLAKRESNHAIITAVEFTFPAEGFRFLKVSRIKPKGVSVLSVAAVLEQAPDGTVSSARIALGCMADRPMRATAAEKALLGRTLTSDGIAPALAAAGDGTSPVTDPIASAWYRNEVLPVHLGRLLLG
;
A
#
# COMPACT_ATOMS: atom_id res chain seq x y z
N MET A 1 -6.51 11.25 -20.64
CA MET A 1 -5.49 11.81 -19.73
C MET A 1 -5.88 11.47 -18.31
N ALA A 2 -4.93 11.30 -17.39
CA ALA A 2 -5.18 10.93 -15.99
C ALA A 2 -4.58 11.98 -15.06
N THR A 3 -5.18 12.17 -13.88
CA THR A 3 -4.70 13.07 -12.82
C THR A 3 -4.46 12.30 -11.54
N VAL A 4 -3.62 12.84 -10.64
CA VAL A 4 -3.39 12.26 -9.31
C VAL A 4 -4.68 12.23 -8.50
N GLY A 5 -5.41 13.34 -8.44
CA GLY A 5 -6.70 13.42 -7.73
C GLY A 5 -7.73 12.44 -8.29
N GLY A 6 -7.83 12.30 -9.61
CA GLY A 6 -8.71 11.32 -10.24
C GLY A 6 -8.34 9.87 -9.91
N ASN A 7 -7.06 9.58 -9.69
CA ASN A 7 -6.61 8.24 -9.30
C ASN A 7 -7.08 7.84 -7.89
N LEU A 8 -7.29 8.81 -6.99
CA LEU A 8 -7.80 8.56 -5.64
C LEU A 8 -9.23 8.00 -5.64
N PHE A 9 -10.00 8.25 -6.71
CA PHE A 9 -11.34 7.72 -6.93
C PHE A 9 -11.36 6.45 -7.80
N ALA A 10 -10.20 5.93 -8.22
CA ALA A 10 -10.16 4.73 -9.04
C ALA A 10 -10.69 3.52 -8.24
N PRO A 11 -11.67 2.76 -8.78
CA PRO A 11 -12.19 1.58 -8.10
C PRO A 11 -11.14 0.46 -8.12
N ALA A 12 -11.22 -0.47 -7.17
CA ALA A 12 -10.45 -1.70 -7.25
C ALA A 12 -10.77 -2.45 -8.57
N PRO A 13 -9.80 -3.10 -9.24
CA PRO A 13 -8.40 -3.31 -8.86
C PRO A 13 -7.44 -2.22 -9.40
N TYR A 14 -7.92 -1.01 -9.69
CA TYR A 14 -7.10 0.13 -10.11
C TYR A 14 -6.62 0.94 -8.89
N GLY A 15 -5.95 2.07 -9.14
CA GLY A 15 -5.52 2.97 -8.06
C GLY A 15 -4.13 2.68 -7.50
N ASP A 16 -3.21 2.15 -8.31
CA ASP A 16 -1.82 1.87 -7.89
C ASP A 16 -1.11 3.07 -7.25
N PHE A 17 -1.42 4.28 -7.73
CA PHE A 17 -0.80 5.51 -7.21
C PHE A 17 -1.31 5.83 -5.80
N THR A 18 -2.59 5.58 -5.54
CA THR A 18 -3.20 5.67 -4.21
C THR A 18 -2.52 4.75 -3.19
N VAL A 19 -2.05 3.56 -3.61
CA VAL A 19 -1.30 2.64 -2.74
C VAL A 19 0.03 3.25 -2.30
N ALA A 20 0.77 3.88 -3.23
CA ALA A 20 2.01 4.58 -2.91
C ALA A 20 1.77 5.74 -1.93
N LEU A 21 0.77 6.57 -2.22
CA LEU A 21 0.40 7.72 -1.38
C LEU A 21 -0.05 7.30 0.03
N LEU A 22 -0.71 6.14 0.15
CA LEU A 22 -1.12 5.59 1.44
C LEU A 22 0.07 5.13 2.30
N ALA A 23 1.11 4.53 1.70
CA ALA A 23 2.34 4.21 2.43
C ALA A 23 3.16 5.45 2.81
N LEU A 24 3.04 6.53 2.02
CA LEU A 24 3.68 7.82 2.26
C LEU A 24 2.94 8.69 3.29
N ASP A 25 1.83 8.21 3.88
CA ASP A 25 0.96 8.99 4.78
C ASP A 25 0.59 10.36 4.19
N ALA A 26 0.19 10.37 2.93
CA ALA A 26 -0.15 11.61 2.25
C ALA A 26 -1.34 12.33 2.89
N THR A 27 -1.31 13.66 2.84
CA THR A 27 -2.45 14.54 3.12
C THR A 27 -3.13 14.91 1.81
N VAL A 28 -4.45 14.78 1.76
CA VAL A 28 -5.30 15.17 0.63
C VAL A 28 -5.93 16.51 0.93
N ASN A 29 -5.56 17.52 0.16
CA ASN A 29 -6.14 18.86 0.23
C ASN A 29 -7.39 18.89 -0.64
N ILE A 30 -8.50 19.26 -0.01
CA ILE A 30 -9.80 19.46 -0.64
C ILE A 30 -10.20 20.94 -0.52
N ASP A 31 -11.19 21.37 -1.27
CA ASP A 31 -11.69 22.76 -1.25
C ASP A 31 -12.23 23.20 0.12
N ASP A 32 -12.60 22.26 1.00
CA ASP A 32 -13.10 22.50 2.36
C ASP A 32 -12.14 22.04 3.48
N GLY A 33 -10.84 21.92 3.19
CA GLY A 33 -9.81 21.60 4.19
C GLY A 33 -8.84 20.50 3.79
N GLU A 34 -8.25 19.81 4.76
CA GLU A 34 -7.26 18.75 4.54
C GLU A 34 -7.62 17.48 5.32
N LEU A 35 -7.33 16.32 4.74
CA LEU A 35 -7.59 15.02 5.35
C LEU A 35 -6.40 14.08 5.16
N PRO A 36 -6.01 13.29 6.16
CA PRO A 36 -5.12 12.16 5.94
C PRO A 36 -5.71 11.22 4.88
N ILE A 37 -4.89 10.71 3.97
CA ILE A 37 -5.35 9.89 2.84
C ILE A 37 -6.18 8.69 3.28
N GLU A 38 -5.85 8.06 4.41
CA GLU A 38 -6.64 6.93 4.94
C GLU A 38 -8.07 7.37 5.32
N THR A 39 -8.21 8.55 5.94
CA THR A 39 -9.52 9.13 6.29
C THR A 39 -10.28 9.54 5.02
N PHE A 40 -9.58 10.12 4.04
CA PHE A 40 -10.17 10.45 2.75
C PHE A 40 -10.72 9.19 2.06
N LEU A 41 -9.94 8.12 1.98
CA LEU A 41 -10.35 6.86 1.33
C LEU A 41 -11.54 6.20 2.02
N ALA A 42 -11.64 6.30 3.35
CA ALA A 42 -12.77 5.80 4.11
C ALA A 42 -14.08 6.58 3.82
N LYS A 43 -13.99 7.85 3.44
CA LYS A 43 -15.13 8.74 3.17
C LYS A 43 -15.36 9.02 1.68
N ARG A 44 -14.53 8.47 0.78
CA ARG A 44 -14.43 8.89 -0.63
C ARG A 44 -15.77 8.86 -1.38
N GLU A 45 -16.62 7.87 -1.13
CA GLU A 45 -17.89 7.70 -1.85
C GLU A 45 -18.93 8.76 -1.44
N SER A 46 -18.80 9.30 -0.22
CA SER A 46 -19.65 10.37 0.31
C SER A 46 -19.01 11.75 0.20
N ASN A 47 -17.79 11.84 -0.36
CA ASN A 47 -17.05 13.09 -0.45
C ASN A 47 -17.30 13.76 -1.81
N HIS A 48 -17.93 14.94 -1.77
CA HIS A 48 -18.22 15.75 -2.96
C HIS A 48 -17.21 16.88 -3.18
N ALA A 49 -16.16 16.95 -2.34
CA ALA A 49 -15.15 17.99 -2.35
C ALA A 49 -14.17 17.83 -3.53
N ILE A 50 -13.64 18.94 -4.02
CA ILE A 50 -12.66 18.96 -5.11
C ILE A 50 -11.27 18.80 -4.53
N ILE A 51 -10.52 17.79 -5.00
CA ILE A 51 -9.11 17.64 -4.64
C ILE A 51 -8.30 18.74 -5.33
N THR A 52 -7.65 19.58 -4.53
CA THR A 52 -6.81 20.69 -5.00
C THR A 52 -5.33 20.33 -4.99
N ALA A 53 -4.88 19.51 -4.04
CA ALA A 53 -3.52 19.01 -3.95
C ALA A 53 -3.42 17.69 -3.17
N VAL A 54 -2.28 17.01 -3.33
CA VAL A 54 -1.89 15.87 -2.48
C VAL A 54 -0.45 16.13 -2.04
N GLU A 55 -0.21 16.08 -0.74
CA GLU A 55 1.06 16.44 -0.13
C GLU A 55 1.60 15.28 0.71
N PHE A 56 2.91 15.09 0.71
CA PHE A 56 3.59 14.12 1.56
C PHE A 56 5.05 14.53 1.71
N THR A 57 5.67 14.14 2.82
CA THR A 57 7.12 14.22 2.95
C THR A 57 7.74 12.98 2.31
N PHE A 58 8.47 13.17 1.22
CA PHE A 58 9.16 12.06 0.60
C PHE A 58 10.34 11.62 1.48
N PRO A 59 10.42 10.34 1.88
CA PRO A 59 11.49 9.88 2.73
C PRO A 59 12.80 9.79 1.91
N ALA A 60 13.92 10.17 2.52
CA ALA A 60 15.23 10.14 1.84
C ALA A 60 15.62 8.73 1.39
N GLU A 61 15.24 7.72 2.18
CA GLU A 61 15.43 6.31 1.88
C GLU A 61 14.17 5.51 2.29
N GLY A 62 14.19 4.19 2.10
CA GLY A 62 13.16 3.31 2.65
C GLY A 62 11.82 3.23 1.90
N PHE A 63 11.50 4.14 0.97
CA PHE A 63 10.33 3.98 0.10
C PHE A 63 10.56 2.90 -0.97
N ARG A 64 9.64 1.94 -1.08
CA ARG A 64 9.66 0.86 -2.06
C ARG A 64 8.26 0.68 -2.64
N PHE A 65 8.16 0.38 -3.93
CA PHE A 65 6.89 0.09 -4.60
C PHE A 65 7.05 -1.09 -5.56
N LEU A 66 6.10 -2.03 -5.52
CA LEU A 66 6.03 -3.15 -6.43
C LEU A 66 4.62 -3.29 -6.98
N LYS A 67 4.53 -3.40 -8.30
CA LYS A 67 3.32 -3.80 -9.01
C LYS A 67 3.49 -5.19 -9.59
N VAL A 68 2.57 -6.09 -9.24
CA VAL A 68 2.50 -7.43 -9.81
C VAL A 68 1.39 -7.44 -10.85
N SER A 69 1.70 -7.74 -12.10
CA SER A 69 0.72 -7.81 -13.20
C SER A 69 1.00 -9.01 -14.09
N ARG A 70 -0.05 -9.53 -14.75
CA ARG A 70 0.08 -10.62 -15.74
C ARG A 70 0.73 -10.15 -17.05
N ILE A 71 0.43 -8.92 -17.45
CA ILE A 71 0.93 -8.29 -18.67
C ILE A 71 1.79 -7.10 -18.28
N LYS A 72 2.98 -6.98 -18.87
CA LYS A 72 3.91 -5.87 -18.64
C LYS A 72 4.14 -5.08 -19.95
N PRO A 73 4.29 -3.74 -19.90
CA PRO A 73 4.23 -2.89 -18.70
C PRO A 73 2.82 -2.37 -18.36
N LYS A 74 1.83 -2.58 -19.23
CA LYS A 74 0.50 -1.91 -19.17
C LYS A 74 -0.60 -2.70 -18.46
N GLY A 75 -0.30 -3.84 -17.85
CA GLY A 75 -1.31 -4.70 -17.24
C GLY A 75 -1.93 -4.11 -15.96
N VAL A 76 -3.16 -4.50 -15.69
CA VAL A 76 -3.84 -4.28 -14.41
C VAL A 76 -3.13 -5.07 -13.31
N SER A 77 -3.10 -4.51 -12.11
CA SER A 77 -2.47 -5.14 -10.95
C SER A 77 -3.22 -6.39 -10.53
N VAL A 78 -2.50 -7.49 -10.35
CA VAL A 78 -2.92 -8.61 -9.51
C VAL A 78 -2.94 -8.14 -8.05
N LEU A 79 -1.86 -7.47 -7.65
CA LEU A 79 -1.71 -6.72 -6.41
C LEU A 79 -0.61 -5.67 -6.60
N SER A 80 -0.64 -4.65 -5.76
CA SER A 80 0.45 -3.69 -5.62
C SER A 80 0.80 -3.52 -4.14
N VAL A 81 2.07 -3.31 -3.85
CA VAL A 81 2.60 -3.15 -2.49
C VAL A 81 3.47 -1.90 -2.48
N ALA A 82 3.24 -1.02 -1.53
CA ALA A 82 4.10 0.10 -1.22
C ALA A 82 4.59 -0.05 0.23
N ALA A 83 5.86 0.26 0.49
CA ALA A 83 6.40 0.26 1.83
C ALA A 83 7.25 1.50 2.07
N VAL A 84 7.18 2.08 3.27
CA VAL A 84 8.17 3.00 3.82
C VAL A 84 8.71 2.37 5.08
N LEU A 85 10.03 2.17 5.13
CA LEU A 85 10.73 1.59 6.27
C LEU A 85 11.78 2.58 6.76
N GLU A 86 11.83 2.79 8.06
CA GLU A 86 12.90 3.50 8.72
C GLU A 86 13.66 2.51 9.60
N GLN A 87 14.98 2.60 9.62
CA GLN A 87 15.85 1.76 10.44
C GLN A 87 16.52 2.60 11.52
N ALA A 88 16.60 2.04 12.72
CA ALA A 88 17.41 2.56 13.80
C ALA A 88 18.90 2.32 13.53
N PRO A 89 19.82 3.00 14.26
CA PRO A 89 21.26 2.82 14.09
C PRO A 89 21.77 1.38 14.30
N ASP A 90 21.02 0.55 15.02
CA ASP A 90 21.33 -0.87 15.24
C ASP A 90 20.85 -1.80 14.10
N GLY A 91 20.27 -1.24 13.04
CA GLY A 91 19.77 -1.98 11.87
C GLY A 91 18.39 -2.60 12.06
N THR A 92 17.70 -2.33 13.17
CA THR A 92 16.30 -2.75 13.37
C THR A 92 15.32 -1.77 12.75
N VAL A 93 14.15 -2.23 12.33
CA VAL A 93 13.07 -1.39 11.81
C VAL A 93 12.46 -0.58 12.95
N SER A 94 12.59 0.75 12.89
CA SER A 94 12.04 1.70 13.87
C SER A 94 10.63 2.17 13.50
N SER A 95 10.30 2.18 12.21
CA SER A 95 8.99 2.55 11.68
C SER A 95 8.71 1.78 10.40
N ALA A 96 7.47 1.33 10.22
CA ALA A 96 7.03 0.60 9.04
C ALA A 96 5.63 1.06 8.63
N ARG A 97 5.48 1.40 7.34
CA ARG A 97 4.20 1.67 6.70
C ARG A 97 4.11 0.84 5.44
N ILE A 98 3.12 -0.05 5.35
CA ILE A 98 2.94 -0.99 4.26
C ILE A 98 1.51 -0.83 3.74
N ALA A 99 1.36 -0.39 2.50
CA ALA A 99 0.08 -0.27 1.84
C ALA A 99 -0.09 -1.34 0.76
N LEU A 100 -1.31 -1.86 0.65
CA LEU A 100 -1.69 -2.93 -0.28
C LEU A 100 -2.79 -2.46 -1.23
N GLY A 101 -2.61 -2.70 -2.52
CA GLY A 101 -3.64 -2.59 -3.55
C GLY A 101 -4.21 -3.96 -3.92
N CYS A 102 -5.47 -3.99 -4.33
CA CYS A 102 -6.22 -5.20 -4.71
C CYS A 102 -6.45 -6.23 -3.58
N MET A 103 -6.08 -5.90 -2.34
CA MET A 103 -6.26 -6.76 -1.16
C MET A 103 -7.53 -6.44 -0.34
N ALA A 104 -8.29 -5.44 -0.76
CA ALA A 104 -9.61 -5.07 -0.22
C ALA A 104 -10.41 -4.28 -1.28
N ASP A 105 -11.55 -3.71 -0.89
CA ASP A 105 -12.40 -2.81 -1.71
C ASP A 105 -11.74 -1.46 -2.05
N ARG A 106 -10.67 -1.11 -1.33
CA ARG A 106 -9.82 0.06 -1.54
C ARG A 106 -8.39 -0.22 -1.08
N PRO A 107 -7.40 0.61 -1.47
CA PRO A 107 -6.07 0.55 -0.88
C PRO A 107 -6.13 0.59 0.65
N MET A 108 -5.37 -0.27 1.31
CA MET A 108 -5.39 -0.43 2.77
C MET A 108 -3.98 -0.58 3.36
N ARG A 109 -3.82 -0.31 4.66
CA ARG A 109 -2.59 -0.53 5.41
C ARG A 109 -2.53 -1.97 5.94
N ALA A 110 -1.39 -2.65 5.78
CA ALA A 110 -1.11 -3.97 6.34
C ALA A 110 -0.62 -3.85 7.80
N THR A 111 -1.46 -3.27 8.66
CA THR A 111 -1.06 -2.85 10.02
C THR A 111 -0.55 -4.00 10.90
N ALA A 112 -1.01 -5.23 10.69
CA ALA A 112 -0.50 -6.41 11.39
C ALA A 112 0.96 -6.72 11.00
N ALA A 113 1.29 -6.66 9.71
CA ALA A 113 2.65 -6.81 9.21
C ALA A 113 3.58 -5.67 9.67
N GLU A 114 3.08 -4.42 9.65
CA GLU A 114 3.83 -3.26 10.15
C GLU A 114 4.26 -3.44 11.61
N LYS A 115 3.32 -3.82 12.48
CA LYS A 115 3.59 -4.09 13.90
C LYS A 115 4.59 -5.24 14.09
N ALA A 116 4.49 -6.28 13.28
CA ALA A 116 5.38 -7.44 13.34
C ALA A 116 6.82 -7.13 12.92
N LEU A 117 7.05 -6.07 12.13
CA LEU A 117 8.38 -5.63 11.72
C LEU A 117 9.11 -4.78 12.77
N LEU A 118 8.39 -4.08 13.66
CA LEU A 118 9.02 -3.18 14.61
C LEU A 118 10.04 -3.92 15.50
N GLY A 119 11.25 -3.38 15.58
CA GLY A 119 12.36 -3.98 16.33
C GLY A 119 12.99 -5.21 15.66
N ARG A 120 12.62 -5.54 14.42
CA ARG A 120 13.21 -6.65 13.65
C ARG A 120 14.25 -6.13 12.65
N THR A 121 15.21 -6.96 12.30
CA THR A 121 16.15 -6.71 11.21
C THR A 121 15.56 -7.15 9.87
N LEU A 122 15.93 -6.51 8.77
CA LEU A 122 15.51 -6.90 7.41
C LEU A 122 16.31 -8.10 6.88
N THR A 123 16.10 -9.26 7.52
CA THR A 123 16.62 -10.57 7.12
C THR A 123 15.46 -11.53 6.88
N SER A 124 15.72 -12.66 6.23
CA SER A 124 14.67 -13.67 5.97
C SER A 124 13.95 -14.11 7.25
N ASP A 125 14.70 -14.37 8.32
CA ASP A 125 14.12 -14.73 9.63
C ASP A 125 13.46 -13.54 10.32
N GLY A 126 14.05 -12.34 10.21
CA GLY A 126 13.53 -11.13 10.85
C GLY A 126 12.17 -10.69 10.33
N ILE A 127 11.91 -10.87 9.02
CA ILE A 127 10.63 -10.48 8.41
C ILE A 127 9.58 -11.60 8.45
N ALA A 128 9.95 -12.84 8.77
CA ALA A 128 9.03 -13.98 8.74
C ALA A 128 7.72 -13.75 9.52
N PRO A 129 7.71 -13.14 10.73
CA PRO A 129 6.47 -12.82 11.43
C PRO A 129 5.58 -11.83 10.67
N ALA A 130 6.17 -10.86 9.97
CA ALA A 130 5.43 -9.88 9.18
C ALA A 130 4.83 -10.50 7.92
N LEU A 131 5.51 -11.46 7.30
CA LEU A 131 4.96 -12.20 6.16
C LEU A 131 3.78 -13.07 6.58
N ALA A 132 3.85 -13.70 7.75
CA ALA A 132 2.75 -14.49 8.29
C ALA A 132 1.50 -13.63 8.58
N ALA A 133 1.70 -12.40 9.05
CA ALA A 133 0.63 -11.45 9.36
C ALA A 133 0.16 -10.60 8.16
N ALA A 134 0.77 -10.75 6.97
CA ALA A 134 0.52 -9.87 5.83
C ALA A 134 -0.93 -9.91 5.32
N GLY A 135 -1.59 -11.07 5.44
CA GLY A 135 -2.98 -11.26 5.01
C GLY A 135 -4.03 -10.85 6.04
N ASP A 136 -3.64 -10.48 7.26
CA ASP A 136 -4.59 -10.19 8.33
C ASP A 136 -5.42 -8.94 8.01
N GLY A 137 -6.75 -9.10 8.03
CA GLY A 137 -7.70 -8.03 7.68
C GLY A 137 -7.88 -7.81 6.17
N THR A 138 -7.21 -8.57 5.32
CA THR A 138 -7.42 -8.50 3.87
C THR A 138 -8.69 -9.24 3.44
N SER A 139 -9.33 -8.76 2.38
CA SER A 139 -10.51 -9.38 1.76
C SER A 139 -10.48 -9.17 0.25
N PRO A 140 -9.50 -9.76 -0.47
CA PRO A 140 -9.40 -9.61 -1.92
C PRO A 140 -10.59 -10.26 -2.64
N VAL A 141 -11.03 -9.64 -3.74
CA VAL A 141 -12.05 -10.23 -4.62
C VAL A 141 -11.45 -11.23 -5.60
N THR A 142 -12.29 -12.14 -6.11
CA THR A 142 -11.98 -12.92 -7.32
C THR A 142 -12.55 -12.18 -8.53
N ASP A 143 -11.72 -11.93 -9.53
CA ASP A 143 -12.10 -11.26 -10.77
C ASP A 143 -11.33 -11.88 -11.98
N PRO A 144 -11.54 -11.41 -13.23
CA PRO A 144 -10.82 -11.93 -14.39
C PRO A 144 -9.28 -11.76 -14.35
N ILE A 145 -8.76 -10.90 -13.47
CA ILE A 145 -7.32 -10.65 -13.30
C ILE A 145 -6.69 -11.66 -12.34
N ALA A 146 -7.34 -12.00 -11.23
CA ALA A 146 -6.88 -13.03 -10.30
C ALA A 146 -7.98 -13.48 -9.34
N SER A 147 -7.89 -14.72 -8.87
CA SER A 147 -8.70 -15.19 -7.74
C SER A 147 -8.22 -14.59 -6.42
N ALA A 148 -9.14 -14.44 -5.47
CA ALA A 148 -8.84 -14.07 -4.08
C ALA A 148 -7.77 -14.99 -3.45
N TRP A 149 -7.91 -16.31 -3.65
CA TRP A 149 -6.93 -17.30 -3.20
C TRP A 149 -5.52 -16.97 -3.70
N TYR A 150 -5.35 -16.82 -5.02
CA TYR A 150 -4.05 -16.48 -5.62
C TYR A 150 -3.46 -15.17 -5.07
N ARG A 151 -4.28 -14.14 -4.85
CA ARG A 151 -3.81 -12.88 -4.24
C ARG A 151 -3.26 -13.09 -2.83
N ASN A 152 -3.95 -13.88 -2.02
CA ASN A 152 -3.50 -14.21 -0.66
C ASN A 152 -2.19 -15.03 -0.67
N GLU A 153 -2.06 -16.01 -1.57
CA GLU A 153 -0.85 -16.83 -1.67
C GLU A 153 0.38 -16.03 -2.10
N VAL A 154 0.21 -15.11 -3.06
CA VAL A 154 1.34 -14.37 -3.63
C VAL A 154 1.71 -13.12 -2.84
N LEU A 155 0.83 -12.60 -1.97
CA LEU A 155 1.10 -11.44 -1.12
C LEU A 155 2.37 -11.60 -0.26
N PRO A 156 2.50 -12.61 0.61
CA PRO A 156 3.69 -12.74 1.47
C PRO A 156 4.97 -12.93 0.65
N VAL A 157 4.89 -13.60 -0.50
CA VAL A 157 6.05 -13.79 -1.40
C VAL A 157 6.53 -12.46 -1.96
N HIS A 158 5.61 -11.63 -2.45
CA HIS A 158 5.95 -10.34 -3.05
C HIS A 158 6.31 -9.29 -2.01
N LEU A 159 5.68 -9.32 -0.83
CA LEU A 159 6.08 -8.50 0.30
C LEU A 159 7.51 -8.86 0.75
N GLY A 160 7.84 -10.14 0.89
CA GLY A 160 9.18 -10.57 1.27
C GLY A 160 10.27 -10.08 0.30
N ARG A 161 10.00 -10.18 -1.01
CA ARG A 161 10.90 -9.62 -2.04
C ARG A 161 11.06 -8.10 -1.89
N LEU A 162 9.95 -7.37 -1.72
CA LEU A 162 9.99 -5.92 -1.55
C LEU A 162 10.81 -5.49 -0.32
N LEU A 163 10.70 -6.22 0.79
CA LEU A 163 11.37 -5.89 2.05
C LEU A 163 12.87 -6.22 2.03
N LEU A 164 13.30 -7.24 1.28
CA LEU A 164 14.70 -7.69 1.24
C LEU A 164 15.53 -7.10 0.08
N GLY A 165 14.88 -6.57 -0.96
CA GLY A 165 15.54 -6.06 -2.17
C GLY A 165 15.60 -7.10 -3.28
#